data_AF-A0A0G0NKQ8-F1
#
_entry.id   AF-A0A0G0NKQ8-F1
#
_cell.length_a   1.000
_cell.length_b   1.000
_cell.length_c   1.000
_cell.angle_alpha   90.00
_cell.angle_beta   90.00
_cell.angle_gamma   90.00
#
_symmetry.space_group_name_H-M   'P 1'
#
loop_
_entity.id
_entity.type
_entity.pdbx_description
1 polymer ?
#
loop_
_entity_poly.entity_id
_entity_poly.type
_entity_poly.pdbx_seq_one_letter_code
_entity_poly.pdbx_strand_id
1 'polypeptide(L)' 'MDEKWKVILYRNPSGVHPVQQFLDSLEIKAQAKVQDVIELLREFGIHLGLPHVKKLTGTNLWELRIVGGDSIRVL' A
#
# COMPACT_ATOMS: atom_id res chain seq x y z
N MET A 1 -18.38 11.69 11.30
CA MET A 1 -17.20 11.51 10.43
C MET A 1 -16.84 10.06 10.58
N ASP A 2 -16.95 9.26 9.53
CA ASP A 2 -16.58 7.84 9.60
C ASP A 2 -15.09 7.72 9.96
N GLU A 3 -14.76 6.77 10.83
CA GLU A 3 -13.37 6.53 11.22
C GLU A 3 -12.59 6.01 10.01
N LYS A 4 -11.51 6.73 9.65
CA LYS A 4 -10.61 6.31 8.59
C LYS A 4 -9.82 5.06 9.01
N TRP A 5 -9.53 4.20 8.04
CA TRP A 5 -8.66 3.06 8.23
C TRP A 5 -7.25 3.52 8.64
N LYS A 6 -6.67 2.80 9.60
CA LYS A 6 -5.28 3.00 10.03
C LYS A 6 -4.36 2.12 9.21
N VAL A 7 -3.38 2.73 8.55
CA VAL A 7 -2.32 2.02 7.83
C VAL A 7 -1.11 1.90 8.76
N ILE A 8 -0.63 0.68 8.98
CA ILE A 8 0.52 0.37 9.82
C ILE A 8 1.52 -0.41 8.97
N LEU A 9 2.75 0.07 8.88
CA LEU A 9 3.82 -0.63 8.17
C LEU A 9 4.42 -1.72 9.05
N TYR A 10 4.56 -2.92 8.48
CA TYR A 10 5.13 -4.07 9.16
C TYR A 10 6.56 -3.78 9.65
N ARG A 11 6.83 -4.20 10.89
CA ARG A 11 8.16 -4.23 11.51
C ARG A 11 8.52 -5.69 11.76
N ASN A 12 9.64 -6.14 11.21
CA ASN A 12 10.12 -7.50 11.43
C ASN A 12 10.74 -7.67 12.84
N PRO A 13 10.99 -8.92 13.30
CA PRO A 13 11.58 -9.17 14.61
C PRO A 13 12.96 -8.52 14.84
N SER A 14 13.73 -8.30 13.77
CA SER A 14 15.02 -7.61 13.81
C SER A 14 14.89 -6.07 13.88
N GLY A 15 13.66 -5.55 13.90
CA GLY A 15 13.36 -4.13 14.00
C GLY A 15 13.36 -3.36 12.69
N VAL A 16 13.46 -4.05 11.55
CA VAL A 16 13.48 -3.46 10.20
C VAL A 16 12.06 -3.25 9.71
N HIS A 17 11.86 -2.14 9.00
CA HIS A 17 10.61 -1.79 8.31
C HIS A 17 10.78 -2.01 6.80
N PRO A 18 10.65 -3.25 6.29
CA PRO A 18 10.97 -3.56 4.89
C PRO A 18 10.10 -2.78 3.90
N VAL A 19 8.82 -2.56 4.23
CA VAL A 19 7.92 -1.76 3.38
C VAL A 19 8.38 -0.31 3.34
N GLN A 20 8.72 0.29 4.48
CA GLN A 20 9.21 1.68 4.53
C GLN A 20 10.51 1.82 3.73
N GLN A 21 11.49 0.93 3.94
CA GLN A 21 12.75 0.95 3.19
C GLN A 21 12.55 0.84 1.68
N PHE A 22 11.62 -0.01 1.26
CA PHE A 22 11.24 -0.10 -0.15
C PHE A 22 10.64 1.22 -0.65
N LEU A 23 9.69 1.80 0.08
CA LEU A 23 9.06 3.07 -0.32
C LEU A 23 10.08 4.23 -0.37
N ASP A 24 10.99 4.31 0.59
CA ASP A 24 12.05 5.32 0.65
C ASP A 24 13.04 5.18 -0.51
N SER A 25 13.21 3.98 -1.07
CA SER A 25 14.09 3.72 -2.21
C SER A 25 13.51 4.15 -3.56
N LEU A 26 12.22 4.47 -3.62
CA LEU A 26 11.56 4.87 -4.86
C LEU A 26 11.91 6.32 -5.25
N GLU A 27 11.90 6.60 -6.55
CA GLU A 27 11.97 7.96 -7.06
C GLU A 27 10.80 8.84 -6.55
N ILE A 28 11.04 10.14 -6.40
CA ILE A 28 10.06 11.10 -5.81
C ILE A 28 8.68 11.01 -6.47
N LYS A 29 8.64 10.85 -7.80
CA LYS A 29 7.37 10.71 -8.55
C LYS A 29 6.61 9.43 -8.19
N ALA A 30 7.31 8.34 -7.91
CA ALA A 30 6.71 7.08 -7.51
C ALA A 30 6.25 7.13 -6.04
N GLN A 31 7.04 7.74 -5.15
CA GLN A 31 6.65 7.98 -3.76
C GLN A 31 5.33 8.76 -3.66
N ALA A 32 5.18 9.84 -4.43
CA ALA A 32 3.94 10.64 -4.46
C ALA A 32 2.71 9.79 -4.84
N LYS A 33 2.84 8.95 -5.88
CA LYS A 33 1.74 8.05 -6.30
C LYS A 33 1.40 7.01 -5.24
N VAL A 34 2.40 6.49 -4.53
CA VAL A 34 2.16 5.59 -3.41
C VAL A 34 1.38 6.30 -2.31
N GLN A 35 1.77 7.53 -1.97
CA GLN A 35 1.10 8.32 -0.95
C GLN A 35 -0.38 8.56 -1.30
N ASP A 36 -0.68 8.92 -2.54
CA ASP A 36 -2.06 9.11 -3.02
C ASP A 36 -2.90 7.85 -2.84
N VAL A 37 -2.34 6.69 -3.19
CA VAL A 37 -3.03 5.39 -3.07
C VAL A 37 -3.18 4.97 -1.59
N ILE A 38 -2.21 5.30 -0.73
CA ILE A 38 -2.32 5.07 0.72
C ILE A 38 -3.45 5.93 1.31
N GLU A 39 -3.61 7.19 0.91
CA GLU A 39 -4.71 8.03 1.38
C GLU A 39 -6.07 7.49 0.93
N LEU A 40 -6.18 6.97 -0.30
CA LEU A 40 -7.38 6.24 -0.73
C LEU A 40 -7.63 4.98 0.11
N LEU A 41 -6.58 4.22 0.43
CA LEU A 41 -6.70 3.03 1.28
C LEU A 41 -7.16 3.40 2.70
N ARG A 42 -6.71 4.55 3.23
CA ARG A 42 -7.17 5.07 4.53
C ARG A 42 -8.64 5.47 4.50
N GLU A 43 -9.13 5.99 3.38
CA GLU A 43 -10.53 6.39 3.24
C GLU A 43 -11.46 5.18 3.07
N PHE A 44 -11.11 4.26 2.17
CA PHE A 44 -12.03 3.21 1.69
C PHE A 44 -11.68 1.80 2.18
N GLY A 45 -10.51 1.61 2.78
CA GLY A 45 -10.02 0.29 3.20
C GLY A 45 -10.00 -0.72 2.04
N ILE A 46 -10.32 -1.98 2.33
CA ILE A 46 -10.38 -3.04 1.31
C ILE A 46 -11.50 -2.83 0.27
N HIS A 47 -12.46 -1.95 0.53
CA HIS A 47 -13.53 -1.60 -0.42
C HIS A 47 -13.04 -0.70 -1.56
N LEU A 48 -11.82 -0.15 -1.46
CA LEU A 48 -11.19 0.60 -2.55
C LEU A 48 -11.18 -0.17 -3.87
N GLY A 49 -11.04 -1.51 -3.81
CA GLY A 49 -11.19 -2.39 -4.97
C GLY A 49 -10.22 -2.09 -6.13
N LEU A 50 -10.49 -2.67 -7.30
CA LEU A 50 -9.66 -2.45 -8.48
C LEU A 50 -9.79 -1.00 -8.99
N PRO A 51 -8.69 -0.40 -9.51
CA PRO A 51 -7.41 -1.04 -9.80
C PRO A 51 -6.45 -1.11 -8.61
N HIS A 52 -6.76 -0.51 -7.46
CA HIS A 52 -5.79 -0.25 -6.38
C HIS A 52 -5.68 -1.34 -5.32
N VAL A 53 -6.73 -2.13 -5.08
CA VAL A 53 -6.73 -3.21 -4.11
C VAL A 53 -7.25 -4.47 -4.78
N LYS A 54 -6.51 -5.57 -4.63
CA LYS A 54 -6.91 -6.88 -5.15
C LYS A 54 -6.61 -7.98 -4.14
N LYS A 55 -7.56 -8.89 -3.95
CA LYS A 55 -7.36 -10.06 -3.10
C LYS A 55 -6.38 -11.04 -3.76
N LEU A 56 -5.40 -11.54 -3.01
CA LEU A 56 -4.52 -12.62 -3.48
C LEU A 56 -5.19 -13.98 -3.25
N THR A 57 -5.51 -14.67 -4.35
CA THR A 57 -6.15 -16.01 -4.34
C THR A 57 -5.31 -17.01 -3.56
N GLY A 58 -5.96 -17.83 -2.71
CA GLY A 58 -5.28 -18.84 -1.89
C GLY A 58 -4.57 -18.30 -0.65
N THR A 59 -4.73 -17.01 -0.32
CA THR A 59 -4.11 -16.40 0.87
C THR A 59 -5.07 -15.49 1.63
N ASN A 60 -4.69 -15.13 2.86
CA ASN A 60 -5.37 -14.09 3.65
C ASN A 60 -4.88 -12.66 3.34
N LEU A 61 -3.99 -12.49 2.35
CA LEU A 61 -3.40 -11.20 1.99
C LEU A 61 -4.19 -10.47 0.90
N TRP A 62 -3.94 -9.16 0.79
CA TRP A 62 -4.42 -8.27 -0.26
C TRP A 62 -3.22 -7.53 -0.84
N GLU A 63 -3.22 -7.27 -2.15
CA GLU A 63 -2.20 -6.42 -2.78
C GLU A 63 -2.72 -4.98 -2.94
N LEU A 64 -1.91 -4.01 -2.49
CA LEU A 64 -2.05 -2.61 -2.85
C LEU A 64 -1.28 -2.35 -4.16
N ARG A 65 -1.98 -1.79 -5.14
CA ARG A 65 -1.53 -1.66 -6.52
C ARG A 65 -1.43 -0.19 -6.88
N ILE A 66 -0.21 0.24 -7.20
CA ILE A 66 0.06 1.53 -7.78
C ILE A 66 0.31 1.29 -9.27
N VAL A 67 -0.55 1.86 -10.11
CA VAL A 67 -0.56 1.64 -11.56
C VAL A 67 -0.17 2.93 -12.24
N GLY A 68 0.74 2.87 -13.21
CA GLY A 68 1.26 4.02 -13.94
C GLY A 68 2.45 3.62 -14.82
N GLY A 69 3.41 4.53 -15.01
CA GLY A 69 4.67 4.24 -15.72
C GLY A 69 5.47 3.09 -15.10
N ASP A 70 5.54 3.06 -13.76
CA ASP A 70 6.02 1.93 -12.99
C ASP A 70 4.84 1.20 -12.33
N SER A 71 4.91 -0.13 -12.27
CA SER A 71 3.90 -0.95 -11.60
C SER A 71 4.43 -1.42 -10.25
N ILE A 72 3.99 -0.76 -9.18
CA ILE A 72 4.38 -1.10 -7.80
C ILE A 72 3.28 -1.90 -7.12
N ARG A 73 3.68 -2.89 -6.31
CA ARG A 73 2.80 -3.76 -5.52
C ARG A 73 3.32 -3.83 -4.09
N VAL A 74 2.44 -3.65 -3.11
CA VAL A 74 2.72 -3.80 -1.68
C VAL A 74 1.74 -4.82 -1.09
N LEU A 75 2.24 -5.72 -0.23
CA LEU A 75 1.49 -6.82 0.39
C LEU A 75 1.36 -6.64 1.91
#